data_AF-A0A836LHC2-F1
#
_entry.id   AF-A0A836LHC2-F1
#
_cell.length_a   1.000
_cell.length_b   1.000
_cell.length_c   1.000
_cell.angle_alpha   90.00
_cell.angle_beta   90.00
_cell.angle_gamma   90.00
#
_symmetry.space_group_name_H-M   'P 1'
#
loop_
_entity.id
_entity.type
_entity.pdbx_description
1 polymer ?
#
loop_
_entity_poly.entity_id
_entity_poly.type
_entity_poly.pdbx_seq_one_letter_code
_entity_poly.pdbx_strand_id
1 'polypeptide(L)'
;MQRGASARPMKLAERVFSAKTVCATAASQLYVAHGLLGNAGNWTTALRRLVEHPSLKDKLRRAIAVDMRNHGSSAHSSDHSNAALASDLEALVLREQQELNRTFCDPASCTTRNAILIGHSMGGFSVIGSLLRRANEDRLLTPGADQCDDAGATSSYGDWPAEHRRECTAGMRAVNEEFGFAPSQPISEVLFNSPGVPFPTTTNSGIASRIPPLGRVAGAIIVDVTPTMRLSEQRSGTDTVKETLECMTQVRLDVIHSYEAAMAELMRVGMTDQEMRSFVATNIKLDPKDKSKPAQWRCNLPVLAGSYGSFQPSITSWFTSSVMMRGQASSPPRPCTLPVLFVFGGKSPYNEPHHRQHISRFFSNATQVEVADAGHFVHYEKTKEFADAVAPFIAPLI
;
A
#
# COMPACT_ATOMS: atom_id res chain seq x y z
N MET A 1 2.81 30.16 -6.96
CA MET A 1 1.70 29.36 -7.50
C MET A 1 2.25 28.03 -8.01
N GLN A 2 2.36 27.02 -7.14
CA GLN A 2 2.66 25.66 -7.58
C GLN A 2 1.41 25.12 -8.30
N ARG A 3 1.55 24.78 -9.58
CA ARG A 3 0.53 23.99 -10.29
C ARG A 3 0.37 22.69 -9.51
N GLY A 4 -0.84 22.40 -9.06
CA GLY A 4 -1.15 21.26 -8.19
C GLY A 4 -0.53 19.97 -8.74
N ALA A 5 0.15 19.23 -7.86
CA ALA A 5 0.65 17.90 -8.19
C ALA A 5 -0.54 17.06 -8.66
N SER A 6 -0.53 16.62 -9.92
CA SER A 6 -1.54 15.67 -10.37
C SER A 6 -1.16 14.32 -9.81
N ALA A 7 -1.97 13.77 -8.90
CA ALA A 7 -1.85 12.42 -8.35
C ALA A 7 -2.10 11.37 -9.44
N ARG A 8 -1.26 11.34 -10.48
CA ARG A 8 -1.33 10.35 -11.54
C ARG A 8 -0.71 9.05 -11.06
N PRO A 9 -1.35 7.91 -11.32
CA PRO A 9 -0.73 6.63 -11.08
C PRO A 9 0.54 6.46 -11.93
N MET A 10 1.50 5.73 -11.39
CA MET A 10 2.76 5.41 -12.03
C MET A 10 2.81 3.93 -12.39
N LYS A 11 3.56 3.62 -13.45
CA LYS A 11 4.00 2.23 -13.68
C LYS A 11 5.15 1.93 -12.72
N LEU A 12 4.89 1.08 -11.75
CA LEU A 12 5.87 0.67 -10.75
C LEU A 12 6.83 -0.39 -11.33
N ALA A 13 8.06 -0.41 -10.84
CA ALA A 13 8.97 -1.52 -11.07
C ALA A 13 8.50 -2.73 -10.26
N GLU A 14 8.45 -3.88 -10.92
CA GLU A 14 7.85 -5.11 -10.40
C GLU A 14 8.89 -6.21 -10.26
N ARG A 15 8.73 -7.01 -9.21
CA ARG A 15 9.44 -8.27 -9.03
C ARG A 15 8.44 -9.40 -8.86
N VAL A 16 8.47 -10.34 -9.80
CA VAL A 16 7.51 -11.43 -9.89
C VAL A 16 8.07 -12.70 -9.26
N PHE A 17 7.22 -13.40 -8.50
CA PHE A 17 7.50 -14.67 -7.85
C PHE A 17 6.43 -15.67 -8.24
N SER A 18 6.83 -16.90 -8.56
CA SER A 18 5.92 -18.01 -8.87
C SER A 18 6.42 -19.27 -8.21
N ALA A 19 5.52 -20.24 -8.01
CA ALA A 19 5.92 -21.59 -7.65
C ALA A 19 6.82 -22.21 -8.73
N LYS A 20 7.58 -23.24 -8.36
CA LYS A 20 8.38 -24.07 -9.30
C LYS A 20 7.52 -24.64 -10.42
N THR A 21 6.30 -25.07 -10.08
CA THR A 21 5.30 -25.53 -11.03
C THR A 21 4.04 -24.71 -10.82
N VAL A 22 3.67 -23.92 -11.83
CA VAL A 22 2.47 -23.08 -11.79
C VAL A 22 1.29 -23.87 -12.34
N CYS A 23 0.22 -23.98 -11.56
CA CYS A 23 -1.03 -24.59 -12.01
C CYS A 23 -1.57 -23.82 -13.21
N ALA A 24 -1.81 -24.52 -14.32
CA ALA A 24 -2.20 -23.88 -15.59
C ALA A 24 -3.53 -23.12 -15.49
N THR A 25 -4.44 -23.55 -14.60
CA THR A 25 -5.76 -22.95 -14.39
C THR A 25 -5.81 -21.98 -13.19
N ALA A 26 -4.70 -21.78 -12.47
CA ALA A 26 -4.64 -20.80 -11.40
C ALA A 26 -4.47 -19.39 -11.98
N ALA A 27 -5.35 -18.47 -11.62
CA ALA A 27 -5.27 -17.05 -12.03
C ALA A 27 -5.16 -16.08 -10.83
N SER A 28 -5.16 -16.58 -9.60
CA SER A 28 -5.07 -15.72 -8.42
C SER A 28 -3.69 -15.11 -8.21
N GLN A 29 -3.66 -13.90 -7.67
CA GLN A 29 -2.44 -13.10 -7.54
C GLN A 29 -2.27 -12.51 -6.13
N LEU A 30 -1.02 -12.28 -5.73
CA LEU A 30 -0.70 -11.42 -4.57
C LEU A 30 -0.01 -10.16 -5.08
N TYR A 31 -0.42 -8.98 -4.62
CA TYR A 31 0.27 -7.72 -4.91
C TYR A 31 0.83 -7.14 -3.61
N VAL A 32 2.13 -6.84 -3.57
CA VAL A 32 2.85 -6.55 -2.32
C VAL A 32 3.55 -5.19 -2.38
N ALA A 33 3.18 -4.32 -1.45
CA ALA A 33 3.74 -2.98 -1.26
C ALA A 33 4.62 -2.92 0.00
N HIS A 34 5.87 -2.48 -0.14
CA HIS A 34 6.83 -2.38 0.95
C HIS A 34 6.66 -1.11 1.82
N GLY A 35 7.32 -1.10 2.98
CA GLY A 35 7.41 0.05 3.88
C GLY A 35 8.36 1.16 3.42
N LEU A 36 8.36 2.30 4.11
CA LEU A 36 9.24 3.43 3.78
C LEU A 36 10.71 3.00 3.78
N LEU A 37 11.52 3.50 2.85
CA LEU A 37 12.91 3.10 2.60
C LEU A 37 13.11 1.64 2.18
N GLY A 38 12.03 0.87 2.02
CA GLY A 38 12.08 -0.49 1.49
C GLY A 38 12.19 -0.55 -0.03
N ASN A 39 12.19 -1.77 -0.54
CA ASN A 39 12.05 -2.14 -1.95
C ASN A 39 11.43 -3.54 -2.07
N ALA A 40 11.01 -3.93 -3.27
CA ALA A 40 10.44 -5.24 -3.58
C ALA A 40 11.36 -6.41 -3.19
N GLY A 41 12.68 -6.17 -3.13
CA GLY A 41 13.66 -7.16 -2.69
C GLY A 41 13.50 -7.60 -1.24
N ASN A 42 13.00 -6.74 -0.35
CA ASN A 42 12.79 -7.07 1.07
C ASN A 42 11.78 -8.21 1.26
N TRP A 43 10.89 -8.42 0.28
CA TRP A 43 9.85 -9.45 0.32
C TRP A 43 10.25 -10.78 -0.31
N THR A 44 11.47 -10.90 -0.83
CA THR A 44 11.92 -12.08 -1.61
C THR A 44 11.70 -13.39 -0.86
N THR A 45 12.15 -13.48 0.39
CA THR A 45 12.07 -14.72 1.16
C THR A 45 10.62 -15.04 1.55
N ALA A 46 9.84 -14.04 1.95
CA ALA A 46 8.44 -14.18 2.31
C ALA A 46 7.59 -14.64 1.12
N LEU A 47 7.75 -14.01 -0.03
CA LEU A 47 6.98 -14.35 -1.22
C LEU A 47 7.35 -15.71 -1.79
N ARG A 48 8.63 -16.09 -1.78
CA ARG A 48 9.04 -17.45 -2.16
C ARG A 48 8.38 -18.52 -1.27
N ARG A 49 8.24 -18.24 0.03
CA ARG A 49 7.54 -19.14 0.95
C ARG A 49 6.03 -19.19 0.67
N LEU A 50 5.40 -18.04 0.42
CA LEU A 50 3.96 -17.97 0.14
C LEU A 50 3.57 -18.67 -1.16
N VAL A 51 4.31 -18.46 -2.25
CA VAL A 51 3.99 -19.11 -3.54
C VAL A 51 4.27 -20.62 -3.51
N GLU A 52 5.14 -21.10 -2.63
CA GLU A 52 5.40 -22.53 -2.42
C GLU A 52 4.58 -23.12 -1.26
N HIS A 53 3.79 -22.31 -0.55
CA HIS A 53 3.06 -22.76 0.63
C HIS A 53 2.05 -23.84 0.23
N PRO A 54 1.94 -24.98 0.94
CA PRO A 54 1.07 -26.10 0.56
C PRO A 54 -0.39 -25.70 0.29
N SER A 55 -0.93 -24.77 1.08
CA SER A 55 -2.31 -24.29 0.93
C SER A 55 -2.52 -23.29 -0.23
N LEU A 56 -1.46 -22.81 -0.88
CA LEU A 56 -1.50 -21.71 -1.86
C LEU A 56 -0.89 -22.04 -3.22
N LYS A 57 0.11 -22.92 -3.29
CA LYS A 57 0.93 -23.17 -4.49
C LYS A 57 0.14 -23.53 -5.75
N ASP A 58 -0.95 -24.28 -5.60
CA ASP A 58 -1.79 -24.72 -6.73
C ASP A 58 -2.91 -23.71 -7.07
N LYS A 59 -3.03 -22.65 -6.25
CA LYS A 59 -4.02 -21.58 -6.36
C LYS A 59 -3.43 -20.27 -6.88
N LEU A 60 -2.15 -20.02 -6.64
CA LEU A 60 -1.49 -18.79 -7.04
C LEU A 60 -0.83 -18.92 -8.42
N ARG A 61 -1.14 -17.99 -9.31
CA ARG A 61 -0.40 -17.78 -10.56
C ARG A 61 0.97 -17.17 -10.26
N ARG A 62 0.96 -16.07 -9.51
CA ARG A 62 2.15 -15.31 -9.13
C ARG A 62 1.90 -14.39 -7.93
N ALA A 63 2.98 -13.99 -7.28
CA ALA A 63 3.04 -12.84 -6.38
C ALA A 63 3.91 -11.75 -7.00
N ILE A 64 3.49 -10.51 -6.91
CA ILE A 64 4.17 -9.34 -7.48
C ILE A 64 4.49 -8.38 -6.35
N ALA A 65 5.77 -8.25 -6.01
CA ALA A 65 6.23 -7.15 -5.15
C ALA A 65 6.58 -5.96 -6.03
N VAL A 66 6.17 -4.76 -5.61
CA VAL A 66 6.47 -3.52 -6.32
C VAL A 66 7.45 -2.67 -5.53
N ASP A 67 8.37 -2.02 -6.24
CA ASP A 67 9.04 -0.84 -5.70
C ASP A 67 8.02 0.30 -5.74
N MET A 68 7.59 0.81 -4.59
CA MET A 68 6.67 1.94 -4.55
C MET A 68 7.32 3.18 -5.18
N ARG A 69 6.53 4.15 -5.65
CA ARG A 69 7.08 5.42 -6.15
C ARG A 69 8.12 5.99 -5.18
N ASN A 70 9.13 6.67 -5.71
CA ASN A 70 10.26 7.20 -4.93
C ASN A 70 11.18 6.16 -4.27
N HIS A 71 11.01 4.87 -4.56
CA HIS A 71 11.81 3.78 -4.00
C HIS A 71 12.35 2.85 -5.09
N GLY A 72 13.42 2.12 -4.74
CA GLY A 72 13.98 1.07 -5.58
C GLY A 72 14.27 1.50 -7.02
N SER A 73 13.69 0.77 -7.98
CA SER A 73 13.83 1.00 -9.41
C SER A 73 12.64 1.73 -10.03
N SER A 74 11.63 2.07 -9.23
CA SER A 74 10.49 2.88 -9.68
C SER A 74 10.90 4.32 -9.89
N ALA A 75 10.20 5.01 -10.80
CA ALA A 75 10.51 6.41 -11.09
C ALA A 75 10.29 7.29 -9.85
N HIS A 76 11.05 8.38 -9.79
CA HIS A 76 10.93 9.40 -8.76
C HIS A 76 9.84 10.41 -9.15
N SER A 77 9.10 10.89 -8.16
CA SER A 77 8.02 11.86 -8.26
C SER A 77 8.09 12.84 -7.10
N SER A 78 7.70 14.09 -7.33
CA SER A 78 7.52 15.08 -6.27
C SER A 78 6.33 14.78 -5.37
N ASP A 79 5.39 13.94 -5.82
CA ASP A 79 4.19 13.56 -5.07
C ASP A 79 4.37 12.20 -4.40
N HIS A 80 4.36 12.21 -3.07
CA HIS A 80 4.45 11.03 -2.21
C HIS A 80 3.28 10.93 -1.22
N SER A 81 2.15 11.55 -1.55
CA SER A 81 0.94 11.45 -0.73
C SER A 81 0.37 10.04 -0.74
N ASN A 82 -0.44 9.73 0.28
CA ASN A 82 -1.16 8.48 0.33
C ASN A 82 -2.09 8.29 -0.88
N ALA A 83 -2.73 9.36 -1.36
CA ALA A 83 -3.61 9.31 -2.52
C ALA A 83 -2.85 8.87 -3.77
N ALA A 84 -1.61 9.32 -3.93
CA ALA A 84 -0.75 8.95 -5.05
C ALA A 84 -0.28 7.49 -4.95
N LEU A 85 0.16 7.07 -3.76
CA LEU A 85 0.56 5.67 -3.51
C LEU A 85 -0.60 4.68 -3.72
N ALA A 86 -1.80 5.02 -3.22
CA ALA A 86 -3.01 4.23 -3.42
C ALA A 86 -3.39 4.13 -4.92
N SER A 87 -3.21 5.23 -5.66
CA SER A 87 -3.47 5.25 -7.11
C SER A 87 -2.55 4.31 -7.88
N ASP A 88 -1.27 4.22 -7.48
CA ASP A 88 -0.35 3.26 -8.09
C ASP A 88 -0.80 1.81 -7.89
N LEU A 89 -1.28 1.47 -6.69
CA LEU A 89 -1.76 0.12 -6.38
C LEU A 89 -3.04 -0.22 -7.14
N GLU A 90 -3.99 0.71 -7.24
CA GLU A 90 -5.19 0.49 -8.04
C GLU A 90 -4.86 0.32 -9.53
N ALA A 91 -3.93 1.12 -10.05
CA ALA A 91 -3.49 1.00 -11.43
C ALA A 91 -2.71 -0.31 -11.69
N LEU A 92 -1.92 -0.78 -10.72
CA LEU A 92 -1.30 -2.10 -10.76
C LEU A 92 -2.37 -3.20 -10.87
N VAL A 93 -3.39 -3.17 -10.01
CA VAL A 93 -4.50 -4.14 -10.05
C VAL A 93 -5.15 -4.14 -11.44
N LEU A 94 -5.55 -2.99 -11.96
CA LEU A 94 -6.24 -2.90 -13.26
C LEU A 94 -5.37 -3.38 -14.43
N ARG A 95 -4.06 -3.06 -14.45
CA ARG A 95 -3.12 -3.60 -15.45
C ARG A 95 -3.04 -5.11 -15.38
N GLU A 96 -2.92 -5.65 -14.17
CA GLU A 96 -2.81 -7.08 -13.94
C GLU A 96 -4.08 -7.85 -14.28
N GLN A 97 -5.26 -7.26 -14.04
CA GLN A 97 -6.54 -7.79 -14.53
C GLN A 97 -6.57 -7.86 -16.06
N GLN A 98 -6.06 -6.84 -16.76
CA GLN A 98 -5.96 -6.85 -18.23
C GLN A 98 -5.01 -7.95 -18.72
N GLU A 99 -3.86 -8.17 -18.08
CA GLU A 99 -2.94 -9.26 -18.42
C GLU A 99 -3.55 -10.64 -18.19
N LEU A 100 -4.25 -10.84 -17.06
CA LEU A 100 -4.98 -12.09 -16.80
C LEU A 100 -6.05 -12.33 -17.85
N ASN A 101 -6.78 -11.29 -18.25
CA ASN A 101 -7.80 -11.41 -19.29
C ASN A 101 -7.20 -11.85 -20.63
N ARG A 102 -6.06 -11.29 -21.03
CA ARG A 102 -5.34 -11.73 -22.24
C ARG A 102 -4.82 -13.17 -22.14
N THR A 103 -4.49 -13.61 -20.92
CA THR A 103 -3.94 -14.94 -20.67
C THR A 103 -5.02 -16.02 -20.69
N PHE A 104 -6.18 -15.75 -20.07
CA PHE A 104 -7.19 -16.77 -19.82
C PHE A 104 -8.42 -16.69 -20.71
N CYS A 105 -8.71 -15.52 -21.33
CA CYS A 105 -9.82 -15.23 -22.25
C CYS A 105 -11.24 -15.54 -21.73
N ASP A 106 -11.47 -16.75 -21.22
CA ASP A 106 -12.65 -17.22 -20.50
C ASP A 106 -12.33 -17.41 -19.01
N PRO A 107 -12.92 -16.60 -18.11
CA PRO A 107 -12.77 -16.76 -16.66
C PRO A 107 -13.24 -18.10 -16.11
N ALA A 108 -14.13 -18.82 -16.81
CA ALA A 108 -14.58 -20.14 -16.39
C ALA A 108 -13.49 -21.23 -16.55
N SER A 109 -12.44 -20.94 -17.31
CA SER A 109 -11.26 -21.82 -17.43
C SER A 109 -10.37 -21.79 -16.17
N CYS A 110 -10.56 -20.81 -15.28
CA CYS A 110 -9.74 -20.63 -14.10
C CYS A 110 -10.35 -21.31 -12.86
N THR A 111 -9.52 -22.04 -12.09
CA THR A 111 -9.93 -22.64 -10.81
C THR A 111 -9.89 -21.64 -9.66
N THR A 112 -9.04 -20.61 -9.79
CA THR A 112 -8.85 -19.51 -8.84
C THR A 112 -8.71 -18.22 -9.63
N ARG A 113 -9.19 -17.10 -9.09
CA ARG A 113 -9.28 -15.85 -9.86
C ARG A 113 -9.14 -14.55 -9.09
N ASN A 114 -9.04 -14.58 -7.77
CA ASN A 114 -9.02 -13.35 -6.98
C ASN A 114 -7.58 -12.89 -6.69
N ALA A 115 -7.45 -11.62 -6.33
CA ALA A 115 -6.20 -11.05 -5.86
C ALA A 115 -6.25 -10.72 -4.37
N ILE A 116 -5.08 -10.67 -3.73
CA ILE A 116 -4.91 -10.15 -2.37
C ILE A 116 -3.88 -9.02 -2.38
N LEU A 117 -4.22 -7.89 -1.78
CA LEU A 117 -3.27 -6.81 -1.51
C LEU A 117 -2.53 -7.07 -0.20
N ILE A 118 -1.22 -6.89 -0.18
CA ILE A 118 -0.39 -6.98 1.02
C ILE A 118 0.41 -5.69 1.14
N GLY A 119 0.35 -5.03 2.28
CA GLY A 119 1.09 -3.78 2.52
C GLY A 119 1.77 -3.79 3.87
N HIS A 120 3.08 -3.52 3.90
CA HIS A 120 3.82 -3.28 5.16
C HIS A 120 4.04 -1.80 5.37
N SER A 121 3.83 -1.32 6.60
CA SER A 121 4.13 0.06 6.98
C SER A 121 3.51 1.10 6.02
N MET A 122 4.32 1.92 5.34
CA MET A 122 3.88 2.81 4.24
C MET A 122 3.03 2.10 3.17
N GLY A 123 3.42 0.89 2.75
CA GLY A 123 2.62 0.07 1.83
C GLY A 123 1.28 -0.34 2.46
N GLY A 124 1.24 -0.60 3.77
CA GLY A 124 0.02 -0.86 4.52
C GLY A 124 -0.91 0.35 4.53
N PHE A 125 -0.38 1.55 4.73
CA PHE A 125 -1.13 2.81 4.58
C PHE A 125 -1.67 3.01 3.17
N SER A 126 -0.90 2.63 2.15
CA SER A 126 -1.33 2.73 0.74
C SER A 126 -2.52 1.79 0.46
N VAL A 127 -2.47 0.56 1.02
CA VAL A 127 -3.59 -0.39 0.96
C VAL A 127 -4.80 0.15 1.71
N ILE A 128 -4.64 0.66 2.94
CA ILE A 128 -5.72 1.29 3.71
C ILE A 128 -6.39 2.41 2.91
N GLY A 129 -5.60 3.32 2.33
CA GLY A 129 -6.08 4.43 1.50
C GLY A 129 -6.91 3.95 0.31
N SER A 130 -6.40 2.95 -0.42
CA SER A 130 -7.08 2.34 -1.58
C SER A 130 -8.43 1.74 -1.18
N LEU A 131 -8.47 0.97 -0.08
CA LEU A 131 -9.69 0.31 0.38
C LEU A 131 -10.74 1.31 0.86
N LEU A 132 -10.36 2.26 1.72
CA LEU A 132 -11.31 3.19 2.33
C LEU A 132 -11.85 4.21 1.33
N ARG A 133 -11.03 4.68 0.39
CA ARG A 133 -11.48 5.62 -0.63
C ARG A 133 -12.43 4.95 -1.63
N ARG A 134 -12.18 3.69 -2.00
CA ARG A 134 -13.06 2.95 -2.90
C ARG A 134 -14.34 2.47 -2.22
N ALA A 135 -14.32 2.17 -0.91
CA ALA A 135 -15.53 1.91 -0.12
C ALA A 135 -16.46 3.14 0.01
N ASN A 136 -15.95 4.34 -0.26
CA ASN A 136 -16.69 5.61 -0.17
C ASN A 136 -16.75 6.36 -1.51
N GLU A 137 -16.49 5.68 -2.64
CA GLU A 137 -16.31 6.34 -3.93
C GLU A 137 -17.56 7.04 -4.46
N ASP A 138 -18.75 6.53 -4.12
CA ASP A 138 -20.02 7.14 -4.52
C ASP A 138 -20.17 8.55 -3.93
N ARG A 139 -19.62 8.78 -2.74
CA ARG A 139 -19.58 10.11 -2.11
C ARG A 139 -18.39 10.94 -2.58
N LEU A 140 -17.22 10.32 -2.70
CA LEU A 140 -15.99 11.03 -3.06
C LEU A 140 -15.98 11.50 -4.52
N LEU A 141 -16.56 10.73 -5.44
CA LEU A 141 -16.60 11.05 -6.86
C LEU A 141 -17.84 11.85 -7.27
N THR A 142 -18.71 12.23 -6.34
CA THR A 142 -19.89 13.07 -6.64
C THR A 142 -19.44 14.44 -7.20
N PRO A 143 -20.03 14.91 -8.32
CA PRO A 143 -19.76 16.26 -8.83
C PRO A 143 -19.98 17.34 -7.76
N GLY A 144 -19.00 18.22 -7.56
CA GLY A 144 -19.08 19.29 -6.55
C GLY A 144 -18.66 18.90 -5.13
N ALA A 145 -18.31 17.64 -4.84
CA ALA A 145 -17.79 17.22 -3.54
C ALA A 145 -16.53 18.02 -3.09
N ASP A 146 -15.80 18.56 -4.05
CA ASP A 146 -14.60 19.39 -3.84
C ASP A 146 -14.91 20.87 -3.54
N GLN A 147 -16.16 21.31 -3.73
CA GLN A 147 -16.61 22.72 -3.64
C GLN A 147 -17.44 23.01 -2.36
N CYS A 148 -17.84 21.99 -1.60
CA CYS A 148 -18.86 22.13 -0.53
C CYS A 148 -18.44 22.81 0.79
N ASP A 149 -17.26 23.45 0.90
CA ASP A 149 -16.77 23.96 2.20
C ASP A 149 -16.70 25.50 2.32
N ASP A 150 -17.05 26.29 1.29
CA ASP A 150 -16.85 27.75 1.30
C ASP A 150 -17.93 28.56 2.06
N ALA A 151 -18.86 27.94 2.80
CA ALA A 151 -20.06 28.61 3.31
C ALA A 151 -20.37 28.45 4.81
N GLY A 152 -19.36 28.33 5.68
CA GLY A 152 -19.56 28.39 7.14
C GLY A 152 -20.43 27.28 7.75
N ALA A 153 -20.80 26.27 6.97
CA ALA A 153 -21.53 25.08 7.41
C ALA A 153 -20.53 24.00 7.86
N THR A 154 -20.89 23.18 8.85
CA THR A 154 -20.11 21.98 9.21
C THR A 154 -20.05 21.04 8.01
N SER A 155 -18.85 20.79 7.49
CA SER A 155 -18.63 19.92 6.33
C SER A 155 -19.29 18.55 6.52
N SER A 156 -19.87 17.98 5.46
CA SER A 156 -20.38 16.60 5.47
C SER A 156 -19.28 15.58 5.76
N TYR A 157 -18.01 15.98 5.62
CA TYR A 157 -16.82 15.20 5.91
C TYR A 157 -16.19 15.50 7.28
N GLY A 158 -16.89 16.28 8.13
CA GLY A 158 -16.40 16.67 9.44
C GLY A 158 -15.12 17.50 9.37
N ASP A 159 -14.14 17.13 10.20
CA ASP A 159 -12.84 17.82 10.29
C ASP A 159 -11.83 17.37 9.21
N TRP A 160 -12.22 16.54 8.24
CA TRP A 160 -11.32 16.07 7.18
C TRP A 160 -11.05 17.19 6.16
N PRO A 161 -9.81 17.73 6.04
CA PRO A 161 -9.54 18.95 5.28
C PRO A 161 -9.87 18.85 3.78
N ALA A 162 -10.43 19.91 3.20
CA ALA A 162 -10.83 19.96 1.79
C ALA A 162 -9.69 19.67 0.80
N GLU A 163 -8.47 20.10 1.11
CA GLU A 163 -7.29 19.81 0.29
C GLU A 163 -7.00 18.30 0.22
N HIS A 164 -7.03 17.61 1.35
CA HIS A 164 -6.86 16.16 1.40
C HIS A 164 -7.97 15.41 0.67
N ARG A 165 -9.21 15.93 0.70
CA ARG A 165 -10.31 15.37 -0.09
C ARG A 165 -10.07 15.55 -1.58
N ARG A 166 -9.71 16.75 -2.01
CA ARG A 166 -9.37 17.05 -3.41
C ARG A 166 -8.22 16.19 -3.93
N GLU A 167 -7.19 15.99 -3.13
CA GLU A 167 -6.06 15.13 -3.47
C GLU A 167 -6.51 13.67 -3.64
N CYS A 168 -7.31 13.16 -2.70
CA CYS A 168 -7.89 11.82 -2.75
C CYS A 168 -8.75 11.63 -4.02
N THR A 169 -9.67 12.56 -4.30
CA THR A 169 -10.57 12.48 -5.46
C THR A 169 -9.82 12.65 -6.79
N ALA A 170 -8.81 13.52 -6.85
CA ALA A 170 -7.95 13.69 -8.02
C ALA A 170 -7.20 12.40 -8.35
N GLY A 171 -6.64 11.71 -7.35
CA GLY A 171 -5.99 10.42 -7.56
C GLY A 171 -6.95 9.34 -8.09
N MET A 172 -8.15 9.25 -7.51
CA MET A 172 -9.17 8.31 -7.98
C MET A 172 -9.60 8.58 -9.43
N ARG A 173 -9.82 9.87 -9.78
CA ARG A 173 -10.17 10.30 -11.14
C ARG A 173 -9.03 9.99 -12.13
N ALA A 174 -7.78 10.22 -11.74
CA ALA A 174 -6.63 9.95 -12.59
C ALA A 174 -6.49 8.45 -12.91
N VAL A 175 -6.75 7.57 -11.94
CA VAL A 175 -6.85 6.12 -12.20
C VAL A 175 -7.98 5.84 -13.18
N ASN A 176 -9.18 6.37 -12.94
CA ASN A 176 -10.32 6.14 -13.83
C ASN A 176 -10.00 6.54 -15.28
N GLU A 177 -9.43 7.73 -15.48
CA GLU A 177 -9.04 8.25 -16.79
C GLU A 177 -7.96 7.39 -17.48
N GLU A 178 -6.94 6.92 -16.76
CA GLU A 178 -5.88 6.05 -17.33
C GLU A 178 -6.46 4.76 -17.95
N PHE A 179 -7.50 4.20 -17.32
CA PHE A 179 -8.15 2.97 -17.79
C PHE A 179 -9.43 3.23 -18.59
N GLY A 180 -9.65 4.47 -19.03
CA GLY A 180 -10.72 4.86 -19.94
C GLY A 180 -12.10 5.02 -19.31
N PHE A 181 -12.25 4.87 -17.99
CA PHE A 181 -13.50 5.14 -17.30
C PHE A 181 -13.79 6.64 -17.25
N ALA A 182 -15.05 7.02 -17.07
CA ALA A 182 -15.35 8.43 -16.80
C ALA A 182 -14.70 8.85 -15.47
N PRO A 183 -14.20 10.09 -15.33
CA PRO A 183 -13.44 10.50 -14.15
C PRO A 183 -14.20 10.27 -12.84
N SER A 184 -15.51 10.53 -12.82
CA SER A 184 -16.38 10.35 -11.66
C SER A 184 -17.04 8.96 -11.56
N GLN A 185 -16.68 8.01 -12.42
CA GLN A 185 -17.30 6.69 -12.43
C GLN A 185 -16.86 5.85 -11.20
N PRO A 186 -17.79 5.31 -10.41
CA PRO A 186 -17.47 4.29 -9.43
C PRO A 186 -16.86 3.04 -10.10
N ILE A 187 -15.70 2.57 -9.62
CA ILE A 187 -15.01 1.38 -10.16
C ILE A 187 -14.65 0.34 -9.09
N SER A 188 -15.16 0.49 -7.86
CA SER A 188 -14.95 -0.49 -6.78
C SER A 188 -15.41 -1.89 -7.16
N GLU A 189 -16.51 -2.04 -7.90
CA GLU A 189 -16.99 -3.35 -8.39
C GLU A 189 -16.09 -3.97 -9.48
N VAL A 190 -15.26 -3.15 -10.14
CA VAL A 190 -14.24 -3.62 -11.09
C VAL A 190 -12.98 -4.03 -10.33
N LEU A 191 -12.56 -3.24 -9.35
CA LEU A 191 -11.36 -3.48 -8.56
C LEU A 191 -11.54 -4.66 -7.59
N PHE A 192 -12.70 -4.77 -6.95
CA PHE A 192 -12.92 -5.58 -5.75
C PHE A 192 -13.98 -6.66 -5.97
N ASN A 193 -13.82 -7.77 -5.24
CA ASN A 193 -14.79 -8.85 -5.18
C ASN A 193 -15.46 -8.85 -3.79
N SER A 194 -16.49 -8.02 -3.63
CA SER A 194 -17.25 -7.91 -2.38
C SER A 194 -18.18 -9.12 -2.21
N PRO A 195 -18.06 -9.90 -1.12
CA PRO A 195 -18.96 -11.02 -0.86
C PRO A 195 -20.43 -10.55 -0.81
N GLY A 196 -21.31 -11.21 -1.56
CA GLY A 196 -22.76 -10.97 -1.48
C GLY A 196 -23.33 -9.88 -2.41
N VAL A 197 -22.50 -9.20 -3.20
CA VAL A 197 -22.99 -8.37 -4.31
C VAL A 197 -23.08 -9.26 -5.55
N PRO A 198 -24.28 -9.54 -6.11
CA PRO A 198 -24.40 -10.31 -7.33
C PRO A 198 -23.56 -9.67 -8.44
N PHE A 199 -22.94 -10.49 -9.30
CA PHE A 199 -22.36 -9.95 -10.53
C PHE A 199 -23.43 -9.12 -11.23
N PRO A 200 -23.17 -7.85 -11.60
CA PRO A 200 -24.17 -7.03 -12.25
C PRO A 200 -24.66 -7.79 -13.48
N THR A 201 -25.95 -8.15 -13.47
CA THR A 201 -26.63 -8.68 -14.64
C THR A 201 -26.53 -7.61 -15.71
N THR A 202 -25.74 -7.93 -16.74
CA THR A 202 -25.31 -7.03 -17.80
C THR A 202 -26.47 -6.23 -18.38
N THR A 203 -26.58 -4.97 -17.98
CA THR A 203 -27.36 -3.94 -18.69
C THR A 203 -26.57 -2.64 -18.92
N ASN A 204 -25.37 -2.50 -18.35
CA ASN A 204 -24.49 -1.35 -18.62
C ASN A 204 -23.53 -1.64 -19.77
N SER A 205 -23.72 -0.97 -20.90
CA SER A 205 -22.88 -1.04 -22.11
C SER A 205 -21.49 -0.36 -21.99
N GLY A 206 -21.07 0.00 -20.78
CA GLY A 206 -19.80 0.69 -20.49
C GLY A 206 -18.57 -0.21 -20.39
N ILE A 207 -17.38 0.38 -20.25
CA ILE A 207 -16.09 -0.34 -20.18
C ILE A 207 -16.05 -1.39 -19.07
N ALA A 208 -16.72 -1.14 -17.94
CA ALA A 208 -16.77 -2.07 -16.81
C ALA A 208 -17.37 -3.44 -17.16
N SER A 209 -18.34 -3.52 -18.08
CA SER A 209 -18.91 -4.80 -18.52
C SER A 209 -18.00 -5.58 -19.47
N ARG A 210 -16.91 -4.95 -19.95
CA ARG A 210 -15.91 -5.58 -20.82
C ARG A 210 -14.69 -6.10 -20.04
N ILE A 211 -14.61 -5.85 -18.74
CA ILE A 211 -13.50 -6.33 -17.90
C ILE A 211 -13.97 -7.60 -17.18
N PRO A 212 -13.45 -8.78 -17.55
CA PRO A 212 -13.85 -10.01 -16.90
C PRO A 212 -13.45 -10.03 -15.42
N PRO A 213 -14.15 -10.80 -14.57
CA PRO A 213 -13.94 -10.79 -13.12
C PRO A 213 -12.68 -11.55 -12.67
N LEU A 214 -11.61 -11.48 -13.45
CA LEU A 214 -10.30 -12.04 -13.11
C LEU A 214 -9.47 -10.99 -12.38
N GLY A 215 -8.73 -11.40 -11.36
CA GLY A 215 -7.80 -10.57 -10.59
C GLY A 215 -8.46 -9.51 -9.70
N ARG A 216 -9.76 -9.62 -9.39
CA ARG A 216 -10.43 -8.71 -8.44
C ARG A 216 -9.92 -8.94 -7.03
N VAL A 217 -9.66 -7.87 -6.29
CA VAL A 217 -9.17 -7.95 -4.91
C VAL A 217 -10.29 -8.48 -4.02
N ALA A 218 -10.09 -9.66 -3.44
CA ALA A 218 -11.05 -10.29 -2.53
C ALA A 218 -10.71 -10.07 -1.04
N GLY A 219 -9.53 -9.51 -0.75
CA GLY A 219 -9.13 -9.19 0.60
C GLY A 219 -7.76 -8.51 0.65
N ALA A 220 -7.37 -8.09 1.84
CA ALA A 220 -6.10 -7.43 2.06
C ALA A 220 -5.41 -7.87 3.35
N ILE A 221 -4.09 -7.75 3.38
CA ILE A 221 -3.24 -7.98 4.54
C ILE A 221 -2.48 -6.69 4.82
N ILE A 222 -2.66 -6.14 6.03
CA ILE A 222 -1.97 -4.94 6.50
C ILE A 222 -0.96 -5.37 7.56
N VAL A 223 0.31 -5.12 7.31
CA VAL A 223 1.41 -5.57 8.17
C VAL A 223 1.95 -4.41 8.99
N ASP A 224 1.76 -4.55 10.30
CA ASP A 224 2.41 -3.80 11.37
C ASP A 224 2.10 -2.30 11.43
N VAL A 225 0.92 -1.91 10.94
CA VAL A 225 0.37 -0.56 11.09
C VAL A 225 -1.12 -0.59 11.34
N THR A 226 -1.65 0.47 11.92
CA THR A 226 -3.08 0.67 12.14
C THR A 226 -3.57 1.96 11.48
N PRO A 227 -4.87 2.13 11.20
CA PRO A 227 -5.40 3.36 10.59
C PRO A 227 -5.25 4.61 11.47
N THR A 228 -5.13 4.45 12.79
CA THR A 228 -5.15 5.55 13.78
C THR A 228 -3.77 5.92 14.31
N MET A 229 -2.72 5.15 14.03
CA MET A 229 -1.38 5.49 14.49
C MET A 229 -0.86 6.78 13.85
N ARG A 230 -0.13 7.57 14.64
CA ARG A 230 0.49 8.82 14.20
C ARG A 230 2.00 8.71 14.27
N LEU A 231 2.65 8.83 13.13
CA LEU A 231 4.11 8.73 13.03
C LEU A 231 4.84 9.88 13.77
N SER A 232 4.17 11.02 13.99
CA SER A 232 4.73 12.19 14.67
C SER A 232 4.56 12.21 16.19
N GLU A 233 3.74 11.32 16.77
CA GLU A 233 3.43 11.32 18.22
C GLU A 233 4.27 10.32 19.03
N GLN A 234 5.17 9.59 18.37
CA GLN A 234 6.12 8.69 19.03
C GLN A 234 7.06 9.52 19.92
N ARG A 235 6.87 9.45 21.24
CA ARG A 235 7.75 10.02 22.26
C ARG A 235 8.49 8.91 23.02
N SER A 236 9.78 9.19 23.23
CA SER A 236 10.76 8.58 24.15
C SER A 236 11.19 7.13 23.88
N GLY A 237 12.29 7.00 23.11
CA GLY A 237 13.17 5.83 23.12
C GLY A 237 13.64 5.42 21.72
N THR A 238 14.87 5.81 21.35
CA THR A 238 15.72 5.28 20.25
C THR A 238 15.17 5.29 18.81
N ASP A 239 15.87 6.01 17.92
CA ASP A 239 15.82 5.98 16.45
C ASP A 239 14.42 5.94 15.81
N THR A 240 13.72 7.08 15.80
CA THR A 240 12.53 7.24 14.97
C THR A 240 12.88 7.18 13.48
N VAL A 241 11.93 6.73 12.64
CA VAL A 241 12.09 6.74 11.18
C VAL A 241 12.36 8.15 10.64
N LYS A 242 11.86 9.19 11.33
CA LYS A 242 12.15 10.59 10.99
C LYS A 242 13.61 10.94 11.25
N GLU A 243 14.15 10.60 12.41
CA GLU A 243 15.58 10.78 12.72
C GLU A 243 16.45 9.99 11.73
N THR A 244 16.03 8.78 11.32
CA THR A 244 16.71 8.01 10.27
C THR A 244 16.81 8.79 8.96
N LEU A 245 15.71 9.40 8.50
CA LEU A 245 15.71 10.25 7.30
C LEU A 245 16.60 11.48 7.47
N GLU A 246 16.55 12.13 8.64
CA GLU A 246 17.39 13.28 8.97
C GLU A 246 18.88 12.90 8.93
N CYS A 247 19.27 11.76 9.51
CA CYS A 247 20.62 11.19 9.40
C CYS A 247 21.01 10.93 7.94
N MET A 248 20.12 10.32 7.15
CA MET A 248 20.36 10.07 5.72
C MET A 248 20.62 11.37 4.95
N THR A 249 19.96 12.49 5.28
CA THR A 249 20.21 13.77 4.60
C THR A 249 21.61 14.35 4.85
N GLN A 250 22.30 13.88 5.90
CA GLN A 250 23.64 14.31 6.28
C GLN A 250 24.75 13.41 5.72
N VAL A 251 24.39 12.31 5.05
CA VAL A 251 25.34 11.36 4.45
C VAL A 251 26.05 12.00 3.26
N ARG A 252 27.38 11.90 3.26
CA ARG A 252 28.21 12.29 2.14
C ARG A 252 28.35 11.12 1.18
N LEU A 253 27.61 11.16 0.07
CA LEU A 253 27.65 10.10 -0.93
C LEU A 253 28.97 10.04 -1.70
N ASP A 254 29.70 11.16 -1.76
CA ASP A 254 31.00 11.29 -2.43
C ASP A 254 32.11 10.48 -1.78
N VAL A 255 32.02 10.18 -0.48
CA VAL A 255 33.02 9.37 0.22
C VAL A 255 32.71 7.86 0.20
N ILE A 256 31.56 7.47 -0.35
CA ILE A 256 31.08 6.09 -0.31
C ILE A 256 31.43 5.38 -1.62
N HIS A 257 32.48 4.56 -1.58
CA HIS A 257 32.95 3.75 -2.71
C HIS A 257 32.87 2.23 -2.46
N SER A 258 32.45 1.82 -1.26
CA SER A 258 32.29 0.43 -0.85
C SER A 258 31.16 0.29 0.17
N TYR A 259 30.71 -0.95 0.40
CA TYR A 259 29.74 -1.23 1.45
C TYR A 259 30.28 -0.87 2.84
N GLU A 260 31.56 -1.15 3.10
CA GLU A 260 32.22 -0.79 4.36
C GLU A 260 32.24 0.73 4.58
N ALA A 261 32.57 1.51 3.54
CA ALA A 261 32.51 2.97 3.60
C ALA A 261 31.09 3.49 3.84
N ALA A 262 30.08 2.85 3.24
CA ALA A 262 28.68 3.17 3.48
C ALA A 262 28.30 2.96 4.96
N MET A 263 28.69 1.81 5.53
CA MET A 263 28.40 1.51 6.95
C MET A 263 29.11 2.47 7.89
N ALA A 264 30.36 2.85 7.60
CA ALA A 264 31.12 3.82 8.37
C ALA A 264 30.49 5.22 8.29
N GLU A 265 30.06 5.67 7.11
CA GLU A 265 29.41 6.97 6.93
C GLU A 265 28.02 7.02 7.60
N LEU A 266 27.24 5.93 7.53
CA LEU A 266 25.96 5.83 8.25
C LEU A 266 26.17 5.87 9.77
N MET A 267 27.24 5.24 10.28
CA MET A 267 27.62 5.34 11.69
C MET A 267 28.04 6.78 12.07
N ARG A 268 28.78 7.47 11.18
CA ARG A 268 29.23 8.86 11.38
C ARG A 268 28.06 9.83 11.55
N VAL A 269 26.97 9.65 10.78
CA VAL A 269 25.77 10.50 10.88
C VAL A 269 24.86 10.15 12.06
N GLY A 270 25.26 9.21 12.93
CA GLY A 270 24.57 8.91 14.18
C GLY A 270 23.66 7.68 14.14
N MET A 271 23.64 6.90 13.04
CA MET A 271 22.83 5.68 12.97
C MET A 271 23.53 4.54 13.73
N THR A 272 23.27 4.40 15.03
CA THR A 272 23.99 3.46 15.91
C THR A 272 23.48 2.02 15.83
N ASP A 273 22.24 1.81 15.42
CA ASP A 273 21.68 0.46 15.24
C ASP A 273 22.23 -0.22 13.97
N GLN A 274 22.76 -1.44 14.11
CA GLN A 274 23.41 -2.15 13.01
C GLN A 274 22.42 -2.65 11.96
N GLU A 275 21.23 -3.09 12.39
CA GLU A 275 20.20 -3.61 11.50
C GLU A 275 19.64 -2.47 10.64
N MET A 276 19.35 -1.32 11.27
CA MET A 276 18.93 -0.09 10.60
C MET A 276 19.99 0.41 9.62
N ARG A 277 21.27 0.43 9.99
CA ARG A 277 22.35 0.76 9.03
C ARG A 277 22.35 -0.18 7.83
N SER A 278 22.23 -1.49 8.07
CA SER A 278 22.21 -2.49 7.01
C SER A 278 20.98 -2.32 6.10
N PHE A 279 19.83 -1.99 6.68
CA PHE A 279 18.59 -1.69 5.95
C PHE A 279 18.72 -0.42 5.10
N VAL A 280 19.21 0.68 5.67
CA VAL A 280 19.41 1.95 4.95
C VAL A 280 20.47 1.81 3.86
N ALA A 281 21.53 1.03 4.09
CA ALA A 281 22.54 0.74 3.09
C ALA A 281 21.96 0.05 1.84
N THR A 282 20.80 -0.62 1.93
CA THR A 282 20.11 -1.15 0.74
C THR A 282 19.61 -0.05 -0.21
N ASN A 283 19.54 1.20 0.24
CA ASN A 283 19.23 2.36 -0.59
C ASN A 283 20.46 3.04 -1.19
N ILE A 284 21.68 2.57 -0.89
CA ILE A 284 22.90 3.11 -1.47
C ILE A 284 23.28 2.32 -2.72
N LYS A 285 23.43 3.02 -3.84
CA LYS A 285 23.86 2.47 -5.12
C LYS A 285 25.29 2.91 -5.41
N LEU A 286 26.18 1.93 -5.49
CA LEU A 286 27.53 2.10 -6.01
C LEU A 286 27.53 1.94 -7.53
N ASP A 287 28.40 2.65 -8.25
CA ASP A 287 28.64 2.39 -9.68
C ASP A 287 29.43 1.06 -9.80
N PRO A 288 28.89 0.05 -10.51
CA PRO A 288 29.54 -1.26 -10.59
C PRO A 288 30.79 -1.27 -11.48
N LYS A 289 30.95 -0.28 -12.36
CA LYS A 289 32.04 -0.21 -13.34
C LYS A 289 33.14 0.76 -12.93
N ASP A 290 32.78 1.80 -12.18
CA ASP A 290 33.70 2.87 -11.79
C ASP A 290 33.57 3.18 -10.30
N LYS A 291 34.45 2.58 -9.51
CA LYS A 291 34.47 2.78 -8.05
C LYS A 291 34.89 4.20 -7.64
N SER A 292 35.39 5.03 -8.56
CA SER A 292 35.75 6.42 -8.24
C SER A 292 34.53 7.35 -8.20
N LYS A 293 33.41 6.95 -8.80
CA LYS A 293 32.20 7.76 -8.79
C LYS A 293 31.54 7.77 -7.42
N PRO A 294 30.89 8.89 -7.07
CA PRO A 294 30.11 9.00 -5.85
C PRO A 294 28.97 7.99 -5.85
N ALA A 295 28.61 7.48 -4.68
CA ALA A 295 27.40 6.70 -4.51
C ALA A 295 26.15 7.54 -4.83
N GLN A 296 25.02 6.87 -5.00
CA GLN A 296 23.73 7.52 -5.22
C GLN A 296 22.67 6.89 -4.33
N TRP A 297 21.71 7.71 -3.89
CA TRP A 297 20.48 7.18 -3.32
C TRP A 297 19.64 6.50 -4.40
N ARG A 298 19.14 5.29 -4.09
CA ARG A 298 18.11 4.61 -4.88
C ARG A 298 16.75 5.25 -4.67
N CYS A 299 16.46 5.68 -3.44
CA CYS A 299 15.23 6.37 -3.10
C CYS A 299 15.32 7.88 -3.39
N ASN A 300 14.16 8.53 -3.51
CA ASN A 300 14.06 9.98 -3.67
C ASN A 300 14.13 10.66 -2.29
N LEU A 301 15.30 10.62 -1.66
CA LEU A 301 15.48 11.10 -0.29
C LEU A 301 14.95 12.53 -0.05
N PRO A 302 15.16 13.53 -0.92
CA PRO A 302 14.62 14.88 -0.71
C PRO A 302 13.10 14.90 -0.54
N VAL A 303 12.36 14.11 -1.32
CA VAL A 303 10.90 14.02 -1.22
C VAL A 303 10.48 13.22 0.01
N LEU A 304 11.13 12.09 0.28
CA LEU A 304 10.81 11.23 1.42
C LEU A 304 11.02 11.95 2.76
N ALA A 305 12.11 12.73 2.88
CA ALA A 305 12.40 13.54 4.05
C ALA A 305 11.52 14.79 4.12
N GLY A 306 11.36 15.51 3.00
CA GLY A 306 10.59 16.76 2.94
C GLY A 306 9.08 16.61 3.10
N SER A 307 8.55 15.41 2.87
CA SER A 307 7.10 15.11 2.96
C SER A 307 6.81 13.91 3.87
N TYR A 308 7.67 13.67 4.87
CA TYR A 308 7.45 12.59 5.84
C TYR A 308 6.08 12.70 6.51
N GLY A 309 5.33 11.61 6.51
CA GLY A 309 3.96 11.54 7.04
C GLY A 309 2.85 11.79 6.01
N SER A 310 3.14 12.40 4.86
CA SER A 310 2.14 12.59 3.79
C SER A 310 1.57 11.28 3.22
N PHE A 311 2.32 10.19 3.36
CA PHE A 311 1.89 8.84 3.00
C PHE A 311 0.90 8.21 3.98
N GLN A 312 0.61 8.85 5.13
CA GLN A 312 -0.49 8.43 6.00
C GLN A 312 -1.84 8.73 5.33
N PRO A 313 -2.82 7.82 5.41
CA PRO A 313 -4.08 7.95 4.71
C PRO A 313 -4.93 9.04 5.36
N SER A 314 -4.93 10.25 4.81
CA SER A 314 -5.67 11.40 5.33
C SER A 314 -7.16 11.12 5.52
N ILE A 315 -7.75 10.23 4.71
CA ILE A 315 -9.13 9.76 4.82
C ILE A 315 -9.46 9.19 6.20
N THR A 316 -8.49 8.69 6.97
CA THR A 316 -8.77 8.18 8.32
C THR A 316 -9.23 9.27 9.28
N SER A 317 -8.87 10.53 9.04
CA SER A 317 -9.37 11.68 9.80
C SER A 317 -10.87 11.91 9.62
N TRP A 318 -11.44 11.56 8.46
CA TRP A 318 -12.89 11.59 8.25
C TRP A 318 -13.58 10.64 9.22
N PHE A 319 -13.06 9.42 9.32
CA PHE A 319 -13.58 8.42 10.24
C PHE A 319 -13.48 8.95 11.66
N THR A 320 -12.34 9.49 12.10
CA THR A 320 -12.06 9.86 13.50
C THR A 320 -12.49 11.26 13.92
N SER A 321 -13.05 12.07 13.00
CA SER A 321 -13.41 13.46 13.29
C SER A 321 -14.38 13.61 14.46
N SER A 322 -14.31 14.75 15.14
CA SER A 322 -15.11 15.03 16.34
C SER A 322 -16.62 15.05 16.03
N VAL A 323 -16.98 15.51 14.83
CA VAL A 323 -18.35 15.49 14.31
C VAL A 323 -18.88 14.06 14.17
N MET A 324 -18.05 13.11 13.71
CA MET A 324 -18.42 11.70 13.68
C MET A 324 -18.59 11.12 15.08
N MET A 325 -17.69 11.43 15.99
CA MET A 325 -17.73 10.93 17.38
C MET A 325 -19.00 11.38 18.11
N ARG A 326 -19.55 12.55 17.77
CA ARG A 326 -20.79 13.08 18.33
C ARG A 326 -22.05 12.61 17.59
N GLY A 327 -21.93 11.82 16.52
CA GLY A 327 -23.07 11.37 15.70
C GLY A 327 -23.76 12.49 14.93
N GLN A 328 -23.07 13.60 14.67
CA GLN A 328 -23.65 14.84 14.10
C GLN A 328 -23.39 14.97 12.59
N ALA A 329 -22.81 13.94 11.97
CA ALA A 329 -22.48 13.98 10.56
C ALA A 329 -23.66 13.62 9.66
N SER A 330 -23.90 14.45 8.66
CA SER A 330 -24.93 14.17 7.63
C SER A 330 -24.56 13.02 6.69
N SER A 331 -23.28 12.64 6.59
CA SER A 331 -22.80 11.55 5.74
C SER A 331 -21.60 10.81 6.37
N PRO A 332 -21.83 9.90 7.32
CA PRO A 332 -20.76 9.22 8.06
C PRO A 332 -20.04 8.19 7.19
N PRO A 333 -18.69 8.14 7.18
CA PRO A 333 -17.94 7.27 6.27
C PRO A 333 -18.30 5.80 6.47
N ARG A 334 -18.30 5.05 5.37
CA ARG A 334 -18.56 3.61 5.38
C ARG A 334 -17.26 2.85 5.64
N PRO A 335 -17.24 1.90 6.58
CA PRO A 335 -16.12 0.98 6.73
C PRO A 335 -16.00 0.11 5.47
N CYS A 336 -14.79 -0.31 5.15
CA CYS A 336 -14.55 -1.30 4.12
C CYS A 336 -15.06 -2.67 4.59
N THR A 337 -15.78 -3.36 3.70
CA THR A 337 -16.40 -4.66 3.96
C THR A 337 -15.61 -5.83 3.40
N LEU A 338 -14.51 -5.60 2.67
CA LEU A 338 -13.62 -6.68 2.26
C LEU A 338 -13.00 -7.34 3.50
N PRO A 339 -12.77 -8.66 3.48
CA PRO A 339 -11.91 -9.33 4.45
C PRO A 339 -10.54 -8.64 4.55
N VAL A 340 -10.12 -8.26 5.76
CA VAL A 340 -8.81 -7.66 6.00
C VAL A 340 -8.13 -8.34 7.19
N LEU A 341 -6.92 -8.85 7.00
CA LEU A 341 -6.08 -9.37 8.07
C LEU A 341 -5.05 -8.31 8.48
N PHE A 342 -5.02 -7.93 9.75
CA PHE A 342 -3.93 -7.18 10.33
C PHE A 342 -2.91 -8.14 10.96
N VAL A 343 -1.65 -7.99 10.61
CA VAL A 343 -0.54 -8.81 11.12
C VAL A 343 0.40 -7.91 11.90
N PHE A 344 0.59 -8.19 13.19
CA PHE A 344 1.48 -7.41 14.07
C PHE A 344 2.69 -8.23 14.51
N GLY A 345 3.83 -7.56 14.67
CA GLY A 345 4.95 -8.12 15.40
C GLY A 345 4.72 -8.03 16.90
N GLY A 346 4.89 -9.13 17.64
CA GLY A 346 4.69 -9.15 19.10
C GLY A 346 5.62 -8.20 19.87
N LYS A 347 6.77 -7.83 19.29
CA LYS A 347 7.73 -6.85 19.83
C LYS A 347 7.71 -5.51 19.09
N SER A 348 6.80 -5.33 18.14
CA SER A 348 6.75 -4.09 17.37
C SER A 348 6.31 -2.91 18.24
N PRO A 349 6.98 -1.74 18.14
CA PRO A 349 6.52 -0.52 18.79
C PRO A 349 5.17 -0.03 18.25
N TYR A 350 4.68 -0.56 17.14
CA TYR A 350 3.37 -0.21 16.56
C TYR A 350 2.24 -1.16 17.00
N ASN A 351 2.56 -2.23 17.72
CA ASN A 351 1.58 -3.18 18.26
C ASN A 351 0.97 -2.66 19.57
N GLU A 352 0.34 -1.48 19.51
CA GLU A 352 -0.29 -0.86 20.67
C GLU A 352 -1.78 -1.22 20.78
N PRO A 353 -2.25 -1.81 21.90
CA PRO A 353 -3.66 -2.20 22.07
C PRO A 353 -4.65 -1.04 21.84
N HIS A 354 -4.25 0.17 22.24
CA HIS A 354 -5.07 1.37 22.14
C HIS A 354 -5.37 1.78 20.68
N HIS A 355 -4.46 1.50 19.75
CA HIS A 355 -4.69 1.72 18.32
C HIS A 355 -5.48 0.56 17.71
N ARG A 356 -5.17 -0.68 18.10
CA ARG A 356 -5.79 -1.91 17.57
C ARG A 356 -7.30 -1.99 17.81
N GLN A 357 -7.77 -1.51 18.97
CA GLN A 357 -9.20 -1.49 19.30
C GLN A 357 -10.05 -0.64 18.34
N HIS A 358 -9.45 0.28 17.58
CA HIS A 358 -10.16 1.17 16.66
C HIS A 358 -10.27 0.63 15.23
N ILE A 359 -9.65 -0.51 14.92
CA ILE A 359 -9.63 -1.09 13.55
C ILE A 359 -11.05 -1.31 13.01
N SER A 360 -11.97 -1.80 13.85
CA SER A 360 -13.36 -2.12 13.47
C SER A 360 -14.15 -0.89 12.98
N ARG A 361 -13.71 0.33 13.30
CA ARG A 361 -14.29 1.57 12.78
C ARG A 361 -14.09 1.73 11.26
N PHE A 362 -12.98 1.20 10.76
CA PHE A 362 -12.56 1.36 9.36
C PHE A 362 -12.86 0.13 8.53
N PHE A 363 -12.87 -1.06 9.15
CA PHE A 363 -13.01 -2.35 8.47
C PHE A 363 -14.00 -3.22 9.25
N SER A 364 -15.13 -3.57 8.63
CA SER A 364 -16.17 -4.37 9.30
C SER A 364 -15.80 -5.86 9.40
N ASN A 365 -14.96 -6.34 8.47
CA ASN A 365 -14.54 -7.74 8.35
C ASN A 365 -13.03 -7.88 8.62
N ALA A 366 -12.53 -7.16 9.64
CA ALA A 366 -11.13 -7.23 10.03
C ALA A 366 -10.86 -8.33 11.07
N THR A 367 -9.82 -9.11 10.83
CA THR A 367 -9.21 -10.01 11.80
C THR A 367 -7.80 -9.57 12.11
N GLN A 368 -7.23 -10.06 13.22
CA GLN A 368 -5.89 -9.70 13.65
C GLN A 368 -5.13 -10.95 14.05
N VAL A 369 -3.84 -10.99 13.73
CA VAL A 369 -2.91 -12.01 14.19
C VAL A 369 -1.62 -11.35 14.64
N GLU A 370 -0.96 -11.99 15.59
CA GLU A 370 0.33 -11.56 16.09
C GLU A 370 1.37 -12.64 15.80
N VAL A 371 2.52 -12.22 15.29
CA VAL A 371 3.68 -13.09 15.10
C VAL A 371 4.62 -12.87 16.28
N ALA A 372 4.69 -13.88 17.16
CA ALA A 372 5.52 -13.84 18.35
C ALA A 372 6.99 -13.55 18.01
N ASP A 373 7.64 -12.76 18.87
CA ASP A 373 9.04 -12.35 18.75
C ASP A 373 9.44 -11.55 17.51
N ALA A 374 8.52 -11.22 16.59
CA ALA A 374 8.78 -10.28 15.50
C ALA A 374 8.68 -8.83 15.99
N GLY A 375 9.61 -8.00 15.55
CA GLY A 375 9.55 -6.55 15.58
C GLY A 375 8.79 -5.98 14.38
N HIS A 376 9.20 -4.81 13.89
CA HIS A 376 8.47 -4.08 12.84
C HIS A 376 8.49 -4.79 11.48
N PHE A 377 9.59 -5.45 11.13
CA PHE A 377 9.76 -6.07 9.81
C PHE A 377 9.29 -7.53 9.84
N VAL A 378 8.04 -7.76 10.26
CA VAL A 378 7.47 -9.09 10.54
C VAL A 378 7.77 -10.13 9.44
N HIS A 379 7.54 -9.75 8.19
CA HIS A 379 7.75 -10.61 7.01
C HIS A 379 9.23 -10.95 6.74
N TYR A 380 10.14 -10.10 7.18
CA TYR A 380 11.59 -10.27 7.03
C TYR A 380 12.19 -11.02 8.23
N GLU A 381 11.84 -10.63 9.45
CA GLU A 381 12.40 -11.18 10.69
C GLU A 381 11.90 -12.59 11.00
N LYS A 382 10.61 -12.87 10.77
CA LYS A 382 9.94 -14.14 11.07
C LYS A 382 9.22 -14.68 9.84
N THR A 383 9.99 -14.90 8.77
CA THR A 383 9.42 -15.18 7.44
C THR A 383 8.54 -16.43 7.40
N LYS A 384 8.91 -17.49 8.12
CA LYS A 384 8.13 -18.74 8.12
C LYS A 384 6.81 -18.53 8.85
N GLU A 385 6.89 -17.98 10.05
CA GLU A 385 5.75 -17.71 10.93
C GLU A 385 4.79 -16.70 10.29
N PHE A 386 5.32 -15.68 9.61
CA PHE A 386 4.51 -14.77 8.80
C PHE A 386 3.73 -15.51 7.71
N ALA A 387 4.40 -16.37 6.93
CA ALA A 387 3.75 -17.11 5.85
C ALA A 387 2.66 -18.06 6.39
N ASP A 388 2.96 -18.78 7.48
CA ASP A 388 2.03 -19.70 8.14
C ASP A 388 0.83 -18.95 8.76
N ALA A 389 1.03 -17.71 9.23
CA ALA A 389 -0.04 -16.89 9.80
C ALA A 389 -0.99 -16.33 8.73
N VAL A 390 -0.50 -15.96 7.55
CA VAL A 390 -1.34 -15.34 6.51
C VAL A 390 -1.94 -16.33 5.51
N ALA A 391 -1.32 -17.49 5.29
CA ALA A 391 -1.81 -18.47 4.34
C ALA A 391 -3.25 -18.97 4.62
N PRO A 392 -3.67 -19.22 5.89
CA PRO A 392 -5.06 -19.58 6.20
C PRO A 392 -6.08 -18.50 5.85
N PHE A 393 -5.68 -17.23 5.86
CA PHE A 393 -6.53 -16.11 5.44
C PHE A 393 -6.61 -16.01 3.91
N ILE A 394 -5.48 -16.20 3.21
CA ILE A 394 -5.43 -16.11 1.74
C ILE A 394 -6.20 -17.25 1.09
N ALA A 395 -5.97 -18.50 1.50
CA ALA A 395 -6.43 -19.71 0.81
C ALA A 395 -7.95 -19.77 0.48
N PRO A 396 -8.87 -19.37 1.37
CA PRO A 396 -10.31 -19.37 1.07
C PRO A 396 -10.76 -18.18 0.21
N LEU A 397 -9.95 -17.13 0.09
CA LEU A 397 -10.29 -15.92 -0.66
C LEU A 397 -9.86 -15.98 -2.12
N ILE A 398 -9.00 -16.93 -2.51
CA ILE A 398 -8.40 -17.00 -3.84
C ILE A 398 -8.84 -18.16 -4.71
#